data_AF-X1E7X5-F1
#
_entry.id   AF-X1E7X5-F1
#
_cell.length_a   1.000
_cell.length_b   1.000
_cell.length_c   1.000
_cell.angle_alpha   90.00
_cell.angle_beta   90.00
_cell.angle_gamma   90.00
#
_symmetry.space_group_name_H-M   'P 1'
#
loop_
_entity.id
_entity.type
_entity.pdbx_description
1 polymer ?
#
loop_
_entity_poly.entity_id
_entity_poly.type
_entity_poly.pdbx_seq_one_letter_code
_entity_poly.pdbx_strand_id
1 'polypeptide(L)' 'MKKTKKPVVVEHIHYDEGGNARNIEVHGYPILDTEGNVVQMIEYCLDITERKQVGEKLQLLSSVTQQVSDAT' A
#
# COMPACT_ATOMS: atom_id res chain seq x y z
N MET A 1 7.67 -14.87 -6.17
CA MET A 1 6.33 -15.45 -5.89
C MET A 1 6.40 -16.30 -4.62
N LYS A 2 5.81 -15.85 -3.50
CA LYS A 2 5.70 -16.65 -2.27
C LYS A 2 4.51 -17.63 -2.40
N LYS A 3 4.71 -18.92 -2.10
CA LYS A 3 3.68 -19.99 -2.21
C LYS A 3 3.07 -20.34 -0.85
N THR A 4 2.70 -19.34 -0.06
CA THR A 4 2.41 -19.56 1.37
C THR A 4 0.94 -19.88 1.68
N LYS A 5 0.01 -19.78 0.70
CA LYS A 5 -1.45 -19.97 0.86
C LYS A 5 -2.05 -19.24 2.08
N LYS A 6 -1.38 -18.18 2.54
CA LYS A 6 -1.74 -17.34 3.68
C LYS A 6 -2.23 -15.98 3.17
N PRO A 7 -3.05 -15.26 3.97
CA PRO A 7 -3.40 -13.88 3.66
C PRO A 7 -2.16 -13.03 3.41
N VAL A 8 -2.26 -12.09 2.49
CA VAL A 8 -1.17 -11.18 2.12
C VAL A 8 -1.70 -9.76 1.98
N VAL A 9 -0.86 -8.81 2.39
CA VAL A 9 -1.06 -7.38 2.14
C VAL A 9 0.13 -6.90 1.33
N VAL A 10 -0.13 -6.22 0.22
CA VAL A 10 0.89 -5.65 -0.66
C VAL A 10 0.50 -4.24 -1.08
N GLU A 11 1.50 -3.39 -1.32
CA GLU A 11 1.29 -2.09 -1.96
C GLU A 11 1.72 -2.17 -3.43
N HIS A 12 0.86 -1.69 -4.32
CA HIS A 12 1.11 -1.58 -5.75
C HIS A 12 0.89 -0.15 -6.24
N ILE A 13 1.49 0.19 -7.37
CA ILE A 13 1.17 1.41 -8.12
C ILE A 13 0.24 1.02 -9.26
N HIS A 14 -0.99 1.53 -9.22
CA HIS A 14 -1.95 1.44 -10.32
C HIS A 14 -2.06 2.80 -11.02
N TYR A 15 -2.67 2.83 -12.20
CA TYR A 15 -2.91 4.07 -12.94
C TYR A 15 -4.41 4.24 -13.17
N ASP A 16 -4.93 5.43 -12.89
CA ASP A 16 -6.31 5.78 -13.24
C ASP A 16 -6.46 6.09 -14.74
N GLU A 17 -7.69 6.35 -15.20
CA GLU A 17 -7.98 6.66 -16.61
C GLU A 17 -7.20 7.88 -17.14
N GLY A 18 -6.79 8.79 -16.24
CA GLY A 18 -5.96 9.96 -16.55
C GLY A 18 -4.46 9.67 -16.54
N GLY A 19 -4.03 8.44 -16.26
CA GLY A 19 -2.62 8.08 -16.15
C GLY A 19 -1.97 8.54 -14.86
N ASN A 20 -2.73 8.95 -13.83
CA ASN A 20 -2.16 9.32 -12.55
C ASN A 20 -1.84 8.07 -11.73
N ALA A 21 -0.65 8.03 -11.14
CA ALA A 21 -0.24 6.96 -10.25
C ALA A 21 -1.05 6.99 -8.95
N ARG A 22 -1.59 5.83 -8.57
CA ARG A 22 -2.32 5.60 -7.33
C ARG A 22 -1.61 4.53 -6.52
N ASN A 23 -1.35 4.82 -5.25
CA ASN A 23 -0.84 3.83 -4.31
C ASN A 23 -2.04 2.99 -3.82
N ILE A 24 -2.07 1.72 -4.21
CA ILE A 24 -3.13 0.79 -3.85
C ILE A 24 -2.61 -0.25 -2.87
N GLU A 25 -3.23 -0.34 -1.70
CA GLU A 25 -3.00 -1.39 -0.72
C GLU A 25 -3.98 -2.53 -1.02
N VAL A 26 -3.46 -3.67 -1.45
CA VAL A 26 -4.26 -4.85 -1.82
C VAL A 26 -4.18 -5.87 -0.69
N HIS A 27 -5.34 -6.28 -0.21
CA HIS A 27 -5.50 -7.33 0.79
C HIS A 27 -6.09 -8.57 0.13
N GLY A 28 -5.33 -9.66 0.09
CA GLY A 28 -5.73 -10.92 -0.52
C GLY A 28 -5.91 -12.03 0.51
N TYR A 29 -7.06 -12.70 0.49
CA TYR A 29 -7.40 -13.84 1.32
C TYR A 29 -7.76 -15.06 0.46
N PRO A 30 -6.92 -16.11 0.44
CA PRO A 30 -7.19 -17.28 -0.40
C PRO A 30 -8.31 -18.13 0.20
N ILE A 31 -9.22 -18.60 -0.65
CA ILE A 31 -10.19 -19.65 -0.33
C ILE A 31 -9.60 -20.98 -0.81
N LEU A 32 -9.56 -21.96 0.11
CA LEU A 32 -8.99 -23.28 -0.15
C LEU A 32 -10.10 -24.34 -0.30
N ASP A 33 -9.87 -25.33 -1.16
CA ASP A 33 -10.67 -26.56 -1.18
C ASP A 33 -10.29 -27.52 -0.04
N THR A 34 -10.92 -28.70 0.01
CA THR A 34 -10.66 -29.72 1.02
C THR A 34 -9.26 -30.34 0.94
N GLU A 35 -8.61 -30.26 -0.23
CA GLU A 35 -7.22 -30.71 -0.43
C GLU A 35 -6.21 -29.59 -0.14
N GLY A 36 -6.69 -28.41 0.26
CA GLY A 36 -5.91 -27.23 0.58
C GLY A 36 -5.44 -26.46 -0.65
N ASN A 37 -5.94 -26.72 -1.86
CA ASN A 37 -5.60 -25.96 -3.06
C ASN A 37 -6.37 -24.64 -3.09
N VAL A 38 -5.72 -23.59 -3.61
CA VAL A 38 -6.38 -22.28 -3.76
C VAL A 38 -7.37 -22.38 -4.91
N VAL A 39 -8.65 -22.21 -4.62
CA VAL A 39 -9.72 -22.21 -5.63
C VAL A 39 -10.21 -20.81 -5.96
N GLN A 40 -10.01 -19.85 -5.06
CA GLN A 40 -10.39 -18.45 -5.25
C GLN A 40 -9.56 -17.53 -4.35
N MET A 41 -9.57 -16.23 -4.66
CA MET A 41 -9.06 -15.16 -3.80
C MET A 41 -10.19 -14.17 -3.52
N ILE A 42 -10.35 -13.77 -2.26
CA ILE A 42 -11.10 -12.57 -1.89
C ILE A 42 -10.10 -11.43 -1.84
N GLU A 43 -10.33 -10.39 -2.62
CA GLU A 43 -9.49 -9.20 -2.64
C GLU A 43 -10.31 -7.95 -2.38
N TYR A 44 -9.74 -7.05 -1.57
CA TYR A 44 -10.18 -5.66 -1.55
C TYR A 44 -8.96 -4.75 -1.66
N CYS A 45 -9.19 -3.61 -2.28
CA CYS A 45 -8.17 -2.63 -2.61
C CYS A 45 -8.52 -1.31 -1.94
N LEU A 46 -7.55 -0.73 -1.22
CA LEU A 46 -7.67 0.59 -0.63
C LEU A 46 -6.75 1.55 -1.39
N ASP A 47 -7.31 2.65 -1.90
CA ASP A 47 -6.47 3.75 -2.38
C ASP A 47 -5.91 4.51 -1.18
N ILE A 48 -4.59 4.42 -1.00
CA ILE A 48 -3.85 5.04 0.10
C ILE A 48 -3.03 6.24 -0.39
N THR A 49 -3.27 6.73 -1.62
CA THR A 49 -2.51 7.82 -2.24
C THR A 49 -2.52 9.08 -1.38
N GLU A 50 -3.70 9.53 -0.96
CA GLU A 50 -3.84 10.73 -0.13
C GLU A 50 -3.13 10.56 1.22
N ARG A 51 -3.30 9.40 1.87
CA ARG A 51 -2.65 9.08 3.15
C ARG A 51 -1.13 9.21 3.05
N LYS A 52 -0.53 8.71 1.97
CA LYS A 52 0.93 8.79 1.76
C LYS A 52 1.39 10.22 1.45
N GLN A 53 0.67 10.95 0.60
CA GLN A 53 1.00 12.35 0.27
C GLN A 53 0.97 13.25 1.50
N VAL A 54 -0.03 13.08 2.37
CA VAL A 54 -0.10 13.82 3.64
C VAL A 54 1.08 13.45 4.53
N GLY A 55 1.39 12.16 4.66
CA GLY A 55 2.54 11.68 5.45
C GLY A 55 3.88 12.24 4.96
N GLU A 56 4.13 12.22 3.65
CA GLU A 56 5.34 12.76 3.03
C GLU A 56 5.47 14.27 3.24
N LYS A 57 4.36 15.02 3.10
CA LYS A 57 4.35 16.46 3.35
C LYS A 57 4.66 16.79 4.82
N LEU A 58 4.11 16.01 5.76
CA LEU A 58 4.39 16.16 7.19
C LEU A 58 5.86 15.86 7.51
N GLN A 59 6.42 14.78 6.94
CA GLN A 59 7.83 14.45 7.09
C GLN A 59 8.74 15.55 6.56
N LEU A 60 8.45 16.06 5.36
CA LEU A 60 9.23 17.16 4.76
C LEU A 60 9.19 18.42 5.64
N LEU A 61 8.00 18.83 6.10
CA LEU A 61 7.85 19.99 6.98
C LEU A 61 8.66 19.82 8.27
N SER A 62 8.56 18.66 8.93
CA SER A 62 9.33 18.34 10.13
C SER A 62 10.83 18.46 9.89
N SER A 63 11.34 17.85 8.82
CA SER A 63 12.77 17.90 8.48
C SER A 63 13.28 19.32 8.21
N VAL A 64 12.46 20.18 7.59
CA VAL A 64 12.80 21.60 7.37
C VAL A 64 12.86 22.35 8.70
N THR A 65 11.87 22.14 9.59
CA THR A 65 11.85 22.84 10.88
C THR A 65 13.03 22.47 11.79
N GLN A 66 13.47 21.20 11.76
CA GLN A 66 14.63 20.74 12.53
C GLN A 66 15.95 21.36 12.03
N GLN A 67 16.13 21.47 10.71
CA GLN A 67 17.35 22.10 10.16
C GLN A 67 17.47 23.59 10.53
N VAL A 68 16.35 24.30 10.62
CA VAL A 68 16.35 25.72 11.04
C VAL A 68 16.66 25.87 12.53
N SER A 69 16.15 24.96 13.38
CA SER A 69 16.49 24.99 14.81
C SER A 69 17.95 24.66 15.08
N ASP A 70 18.56 23.76 14.30
CA ASP A 70 19.96 23.37 14.48
C ASP A 70 20.95 24.42 13.94
N ALA A 71 20.47 25.37 13.13
CA ALA A 71 21.26 26.45 12.55
C ALA A 71 21.23 27.77 13.35
N THR A 72 20.50 27.81 14.48
CA THR A 72 20.33 29.01 15.34
C THR A 72 20.80 28.73 16.76
#